data_AF-A0A4S9L0R3-F1
#
_entry.id   AF-A0A4S9L0R3-F1
#
_cell.length_a   1.000
_cell.length_b   1.000
_cell.length_c   1.000
_cell.angle_alpha   90.00
_cell.angle_beta   90.00
_cell.angle_gamma   90.00
#
_symmetry.space_group_name_H-M   'P 1'
#
loop_
_entity.id
_entity.type
_entity.pdbx_description
1 polymer ?
#
loop_
_entity_poly.entity_id
_entity_poly.type
_entity_poly.pdbx_seq_one_letter_code
_entity_poly.pdbx_strand_id
1 'polypeptide(L)'
;MVWLDELNTALDLYNEGNYEECAAHINVVLQDTTPGYPRTRYYALLASCAEDWHEAERLRFNAETCYSHWCVFNRPGSYPDVDNIRTKLRTFDYQLTWTETDAEERNAERNAELIEAMTEQDADIADGEEERHADDAEAETKQLTHLEEG
;
A
#
# COMPACT_ATOMS: atom_id res chain seq x y z
N MET A 1 -31.09 -8.78 -7.49
CA MET A 1 -30.56 -9.28 -6.19
C MET A 1 -29.98 -8.05 -5.54
N VAL A 2 -30.39 -7.66 -4.32
CA VAL A 2 -30.11 -6.32 -3.78
C VAL A 2 -28.64 -5.91 -3.92
N TRP A 3 -27.70 -6.80 -3.60
CA TRP A 3 -26.27 -6.53 -3.72
C TRP A 3 -25.76 -6.25 -5.15
N LEU A 4 -26.46 -6.71 -6.19
CA LEU A 4 -26.10 -6.41 -7.58
C LEU A 4 -26.49 -4.98 -7.94
N ASP A 5 -27.63 -4.51 -7.43
CA ASP A 5 -28.12 -3.15 -7.64
C ASP A 5 -27.22 -2.15 -6.90
N GLU A 6 -26.81 -2.49 -5.67
CA GLU A 6 -25.84 -1.69 -4.90
C GLU A 6 -24.47 -1.61 -5.58
N LEU A 7 -24.00 -2.72 -6.17
CA LEU A 7 -22.72 -2.78 -6.87
C LEU A 7 -22.74 -2.00 -8.19
N ASN A 8 -23.86 -2.03 -8.91
CA ASN A 8 -24.03 -1.21 -10.12
C ASN A 8 -24.05 0.28 -9.77
N THR A 9 -24.72 0.65 -8.68
CA THR A 9 -24.72 2.04 -8.17
C THR A 9 -23.30 2.52 -7.86
N ALA A 10 -22.51 1.71 -7.15
CA ALA A 10 -21.10 2.04 -6.88
C ALA A 10 -20.27 2.20 -8.16
N LEU A 11 -20.49 1.33 -9.15
CA LEU A 11 -19.82 1.41 -10.45
C LEU A 11 -20.17 2.68 -11.22
N ASP A 12 -21.45 3.06 -11.23
CA ASP A 12 -21.92 4.24 -11.94
C ASP A 12 -21.29 5.50 -11.32
N LEU A 13 -21.30 5.61 -9.99
CA LEU A 13 -20.62 6.69 -9.25
C LEU A 13 -19.12 6.75 -9.59
N TYR A 14 -18.43 5.61 -9.61
CA TYR A 14 -17.01 5.54 -9.99
C TYR A 14 -16.77 6.00 -11.43
N ASN A 15 -17.57 5.52 -12.38
CA ASN A 15 -17.43 5.85 -13.80
C ASN A 15 -17.75 7.32 -14.11
N GLU A 16 -18.59 7.96 -13.28
CA GLU A 16 -18.89 9.39 -13.35
C GLU A 16 -17.80 10.26 -12.72
N GLY A 17 -16.79 9.66 -12.07
CA GLY A 17 -15.72 10.36 -11.37
C GLY A 17 -16.12 10.85 -9.96
N ASN A 18 -17.27 10.44 -9.45
CA ASN A 18 -17.76 10.78 -8.11
C ASN A 18 -17.15 9.83 -7.06
N TYR A 19 -15.81 9.88 -6.91
CA TYR A 19 -15.06 8.92 -6.09
C TYR A 19 -15.42 8.96 -4.59
N GLU A 20 -15.64 10.15 -4.04
CA GLU A 20 -16.05 10.32 -2.64
C GLU A 20 -17.43 9.70 -2.38
N GLU A 21 -18.40 9.96 -3.26
CA GLU A 21 -19.75 9.38 -3.16
C GLU A 21 -19.72 7.86 -3.38
N CYS A 22 -18.89 7.38 -4.30
CA CYS A 22 -18.65 5.95 -4.51
C CYS A 22 -18.15 5.28 -3.22
N ALA A 23 -17.11 5.85 -2.59
CA ALA A 23 -16.56 5.31 -1.35
C ALA A 23 -17.56 5.37 -0.19
N ALA A 24 -18.29 6.49 -0.05
CA ALA A 24 -19.32 6.65 0.97
C ALA A 24 -20.45 5.62 0.81
N HIS A 25 -20.93 5.41 -0.42
CA HIS A 25 -21.92 4.39 -0.74
C HIS A 25 -21.43 2.99 -0.37
N ILE A 26 -20.22 2.63 -0.80
CA ILE A 26 -19.64 1.31 -0.51
C ILE A 26 -19.52 1.09 1.00
N ASN A 27 -19.06 2.07 1.77
CA ASN A 27 -18.91 1.96 3.23
C ASN A 27 -20.25 1.73 3.96
N VAL A 28 -21.39 2.10 3.36
CA VAL A 28 -22.73 1.82 3.90
C VAL A 28 -23.18 0.40 3.59
N VAL A 29 -22.92 -0.08 2.36
CA VAL A 29 -23.45 -1.37 1.87
C VAL A 29 -22.52 -2.56 2.10
N LEU A 30 -21.23 -2.30 2.35
CA LEU A 30 -20.24 -3.33 2.69
C LEU A 30 -20.44 -3.76 4.14
N GLN A 31 -20.98 -4.97 4.32
CA GLN A 31 -21.23 -5.59 5.61
C GLN A 31 -20.50 -6.93 5.72
N ASP A 32 -20.38 -7.47 6.94
CA ASP A 32 -19.80 -8.80 7.18
C ASP A 32 -20.55 -9.95 6.49
N THR A 33 -21.81 -9.71 6.10
CA THR A 33 -22.66 -10.66 5.37
C THR A 33 -22.57 -10.51 3.84
N THR A 34 -21.87 -9.49 3.32
CA THR A 34 -21.74 -9.25 1.87
C THR A 34 -21.13 -10.48 1.17
N PRO A 35 -21.76 -11.01 0.10
CA PRO A 35 -21.23 -12.15 -0.62
C PRO A 35 -19.83 -11.89 -1.22
N GLY A 36 -19.06 -12.96 -1.45
CA GLY A 36 -17.67 -12.83 -1.92
C GLY A 36 -17.52 -12.06 -3.22
N TYR A 37 -18.40 -12.29 -4.21
CA TYR A 37 -18.36 -11.59 -5.50
C TYR A 37 -18.45 -10.04 -5.36
N PRO A 38 -19.52 -9.46 -4.77
CA PRO A 38 -19.58 -8.02 -4.58
C PRO A 38 -18.53 -7.51 -3.59
N ARG A 39 -18.18 -8.27 -2.55
CA ARG A 39 -17.15 -7.86 -1.57
C ARG A 39 -15.78 -7.64 -2.22
N THR A 40 -15.33 -8.56 -3.08
CA THR A 40 -14.07 -8.38 -3.83
C THR A 40 -14.10 -7.09 -4.63
N ARG A 41 -15.22 -6.81 -5.31
CA ARG A 41 -15.34 -5.63 -6.15
C ARG A 41 -15.45 -4.32 -5.37
N TYR A 42 -16.09 -4.34 -4.20
CA TYR A 42 -16.14 -3.19 -3.31
C TYR A 42 -14.77 -2.79 -2.79
N TYR A 43 -13.94 -3.75 -2.36
CA TYR A 43 -12.58 -3.44 -1.92
C TYR A 43 -11.71 -2.91 -3.05
N ALA A 44 -11.83 -3.45 -4.27
CA ALA A 44 -11.13 -2.94 -5.43
C ALA A 44 -11.56 -1.48 -5.77
N LEU A 45 -12.86 -1.17 -5.70
CA LEU A 45 -13.35 0.20 -5.92
C LEU A 45 -12.90 1.16 -4.82
N LEU A 46 -12.99 0.77 -3.54
CA LEU A 46 -12.50 1.58 -2.44
C LEU A 46 -11.00 1.88 -2.59
N ALA A 47 -10.21 0.89 -3.01
CA ALA A 47 -8.80 1.09 -3.26
C ALA A 47 -8.52 2.11 -4.37
N SER A 48 -9.34 2.16 -5.42
CA SER A 48 -9.21 3.16 -6.49
C SER A 48 -9.72 4.54 -6.10
N CYS A 49 -10.63 4.63 -5.13
CA CYS A 49 -11.12 5.89 -4.60
C CYS A 49 -10.27 6.45 -3.45
N ALA A 50 -9.30 5.69 -2.94
CA ALA A 50 -8.46 6.10 -1.83
C ALA A 50 -7.41 7.12 -2.28
N GLU A 51 -7.30 8.23 -1.56
CA GLU A 51 -6.28 9.26 -1.78
C GLU A 51 -4.94 8.91 -1.10
N ASP A 52 -5.01 8.14 -0.01
CA ASP A 52 -3.84 7.67 0.73
C ASP A 52 -3.37 6.32 0.16
N TRP A 53 -2.11 6.27 -0.26
CA TRP A 53 -1.53 5.10 -0.89
C TRP A 53 -1.50 3.87 0.05
N HIS A 54 -1.19 4.04 1.34
CA HIS A 54 -1.15 2.93 2.29
C HIS A 54 -2.54 2.33 2.48
N GLU A 55 -3.55 3.18 2.58
CA GLU A 55 -4.95 2.76 2.66
C GLU A 55 -5.38 2.06 1.36
N ALA A 56 -5.00 2.61 0.19
CA ALA A 56 -5.23 1.98 -1.10
C ALA A 56 -4.63 0.55 -1.12
N GLU A 57 -3.39 0.37 -0.71
CA GLU A 57 -2.73 -0.94 -0.68
C GLU A 57 -3.40 -1.93 0.29
N ARG A 58 -3.80 -1.45 1.46
CA ARG A 58 -4.55 -2.25 2.43
C ARG A 58 -5.87 -2.75 1.82
N LEU A 59 -6.58 -1.90 1.10
CA LEU A 59 -7.83 -2.23 0.42
C LEU A 59 -7.60 -3.20 -0.75
N ARG A 60 -6.52 -3.03 -1.52
CA ARG A 60 -6.07 -3.98 -2.57
C ARG A 60 -5.81 -5.37 -1.99
N PHE A 61 -5.09 -5.42 -0.87
CA PHE A 61 -4.83 -6.67 -0.17
C PHE A 61 -6.12 -7.36 0.30
N ASN A 62 -7.10 -6.58 0.78
CA ASN A 62 -8.41 -7.11 1.15
C ASN A 62 -9.20 -7.64 -0.06
N ALA A 63 -9.14 -6.95 -1.20
CA ALA A 63 -9.75 -7.41 -2.46
C ALA A 63 -9.17 -8.77 -2.89
N GLU A 64 -7.85 -8.90 -2.88
CA GLU A 64 -7.14 -10.13 -3.27
C GLU A 64 -7.44 -11.29 -2.30
N THR A 65 -7.53 -11.00 -1.00
CA THR A 65 -7.90 -11.99 0.01
C THR A 65 -9.32 -12.50 -0.23
N CYS A 66 -10.27 -11.59 -0.51
CA CYS A 66 -11.64 -11.95 -0.82
C CYS A 66 -11.74 -12.77 -2.11
N TYR A 67 -10.99 -12.38 -3.16
CA TYR A 67 -10.92 -13.12 -4.41
C TYR A 67 -10.37 -14.53 -4.22
N SER A 68 -9.27 -14.66 -3.46
CA SER A 68 -8.64 -15.94 -3.12
C SER A 68 -9.62 -16.86 -2.38
N HIS A 69 -10.32 -16.36 -1.36
CA HIS A 69 -11.35 -17.12 -0.66
C HIS A 69 -12.52 -17.51 -1.56
N TRP A 70 -12.99 -16.60 -2.41
CA TRP A 70 -14.05 -16.91 -3.38
C TRP A 70 -13.62 -18.02 -4.34
N CYS A 71 -12.36 -18.03 -4.78
CA CYS A 71 -11.80 -19.05 -5.66
C CYS A 71 -11.80 -20.47 -5.06
N VAL A 72 -11.71 -20.61 -3.74
CA VAL A 72 -11.73 -21.93 -3.08
C VAL A 72 -13.04 -22.67 -3.36
N PHE A 73 -14.16 -21.93 -3.34
CA PHE A 73 -15.50 -22.47 -3.55
C PHE A 73 -15.95 -22.40 -5.02
N ASN A 74 -15.29 -21.59 -5.85
CA ASN A 74 -15.62 -21.36 -7.26
C ASN A 74 -14.47 -21.81 -8.17
N ARG A 75 -14.23 -23.12 -8.16
CA ARG A 75 -13.14 -23.73 -8.96
C ARG A 75 -13.42 -23.62 -10.46
N PRO A 76 -12.37 -23.63 -11.30
CA PRO A 76 -12.55 -23.67 -12.75
C PRO A 76 -13.47 -24.82 -13.19
N GLY A 77 -14.36 -24.54 -14.16
CA GLY A 77 -15.36 -25.51 -14.64
C GLY A 77 -16.41 -25.99 -13.63
N SER A 78 -16.48 -25.42 -12.42
CA SER A 78 -17.44 -25.87 -11.39
C SER A 78 -18.90 -25.58 -11.74
N TYR A 79 -19.18 -24.53 -12.52
CA TYR A 79 -20.49 -24.21 -13.07
C TYR A 79 -20.35 -23.33 -14.32
N PRO A 80 -21.40 -23.20 -15.16
CA PRO A 80 -21.36 -22.35 -16.34
C PRO A 80 -20.91 -20.92 -16.00
N ASP A 81 -20.07 -20.32 -16.86
CA ASP A 81 -19.52 -18.97 -16.72
C ASP A 81 -18.55 -18.72 -15.56
N VAL A 82 -18.25 -19.70 -14.68
CA VAL A 82 -17.32 -19.47 -13.55
C VAL A 82 -15.96 -18.97 -14.00
N ASP A 83 -15.43 -19.50 -15.12
CA ASP A 83 -14.13 -19.09 -15.65
C ASP A 83 -14.16 -17.66 -16.19
N ASN A 84 -15.27 -17.24 -16.79
CA ASN A 84 -15.49 -15.86 -17.24
C ASN A 84 -15.55 -14.92 -16.03
N ILE A 85 -16.29 -15.28 -14.98
CA ILE A 85 -16.38 -14.50 -13.74
C ILE A 85 -15.01 -14.38 -13.07
N ARG A 86 -14.24 -15.48 -13.00
CA ARG A 86 -12.85 -15.49 -12.49
C ARG A 86 -11.98 -14.51 -13.26
N THR A 87 -11.99 -14.59 -14.60
CA THR A 87 -11.23 -13.67 -15.44
C THR A 87 -11.65 -12.22 -15.22
N LYS A 88 -12.96 -11.94 -15.23
CA LYS A 88 -13.48 -10.58 -15.02
C LYS A 88 -13.08 -10.00 -13.68
N LEU A 89 -13.20 -10.77 -12.59
CA LEU A 89 -12.77 -10.32 -11.26
C LEU A 89 -11.28 -10.02 -11.24
N ARG A 90 -10.46 -10.89 -11.83
CA ARG A 90 -9.01 -10.70 -11.87
C ARG A 90 -8.60 -9.49 -12.69
N THR A 91 -9.21 -9.29 -13.86
CA THR A 91 -8.90 -8.12 -14.71
C THR A 91 -9.42 -6.83 -14.11
N PHE A 92 -10.61 -6.86 -13.49
CA PHE A 92 -11.19 -5.70 -12.81
C PHE A 92 -10.29 -5.23 -11.67
N ASP A 93 -9.85 -6.15 -10.82
CA ASP A 93 -8.91 -5.87 -9.74
C ASP A 93 -7.62 -5.27 -10.33
N TYR A 94 -6.98 -5.91 -11.31
CA TYR A 94 -5.75 -5.37 -11.90
C TYR A 94 -5.91 -3.98 -12.54
N GLN A 95 -7.00 -3.73 -13.27
CA GLN A 95 -7.22 -2.46 -13.96
C GLN A 95 -7.47 -1.30 -13.01
N LEU A 96 -8.04 -1.59 -11.84
CA LEU A 96 -8.39 -0.59 -10.83
C LEU A 96 -7.28 -0.35 -9.79
N THR A 97 -6.38 -1.32 -9.64
CA THR A 97 -5.38 -1.32 -8.57
C THR A 97 -3.95 -1.05 -9.03
N TRP A 98 -3.72 -0.92 -10.33
CA TRP A 98 -2.38 -0.64 -10.87
C TRP A 98 -2.48 0.35 -12.02
N THR A 99 -2.66 1.63 -11.68
CA THR A 99 -2.40 2.70 -12.65
C THR A 99 -0.89 3.02 -12.66
N GLU A 100 -0.35 3.54 -13.78
CA GLU A 100 1.07 3.96 -13.85
C GLU A 100 1.39 5.01 -12.77
N THR A 101 0.42 5.85 -12.42
CA THR A 101 0.51 6.86 -11.36
C THR A 101 0.74 6.25 -9.97
N ASP A 102 0.03 5.17 -9.63
CA ASP A 102 0.22 4.47 -8.34
C ASP A 102 1.63 3.88 -8.20
N ALA A 103 2.25 3.47 -9.31
CA ALA A 103 3.59 2.93 -9.31
C ALA A 103 4.65 4.02 -9.15
N GLU A 104 4.41 5.22 -9.67
CA GLU A 104 5.29 6.37 -9.51
C GLU A 104 5.26 6.94 -8.09
N GLU A 105 4.07 7.10 -7.50
CA GLU A 105 3.93 7.56 -6.10
C GLU A 105 4.55 6.56 -5.11
N ARG A 106 4.28 5.25 -5.27
CA ARG A 106 4.92 4.21 -4.45
C ARG A 106 6.44 4.24 -4.56
N ASN A 107 6.98 4.48 -5.75
CA ASN A 107 8.42 4.62 -5.95
C ASN A 107 8.95 5.91 -5.33
N ALA A 108 8.21 7.01 -5.40
CA ALA A 108 8.58 8.29 -4.81
C ALA A 108 8.65 8.20 -3.28
N GLU A 109 7.65 7.63 -2.62
CA GLU A 109 7.65 7.42 -1.16
C GLU A 109 8.74 6.46 -0.72
N ARG A 110 8.88 5.29 -1.37
CA ARG A 110 9.97 4.36 -1.06
C ARG A 110 11.34 5.01 -1.23
N ASN A 111 11.50 5.87 -2.24
CA ASN A 111 12.73 6.62 -2.43
C ASN A 111 12.93 7.68 -1.34
N ALA A 112 11.85 8.33 -0.87
CA ALA A 112 11.91 9.29 0.23
C ALA A 112 12.32 8.61 1.54
N GLU A 113 11.74 7.46 1.88
CA GLU A 113 12.13 6.64 3.04
C GLU A 113 13.61 6.21 2.97
N LEU A 114 14.06 5.80 1.78
CA LEU A 114 15.47 5.45 1.55
C LEU A 114 16.40 6.65 1.73
N ILE A 115 16.00 7.83 1.26
CA ILE A 115 16.77 9.06 1.44
C ILE A 115 16.83 9.43 2.94
N GLU A 116 15.71 9.37 3.65
CA GLU A 116 15.66 9.66 5.09
C GLU A 116 16.58 8.72 5.88
N ALA A 117 16.50 7.42 5.64
CA ALA A 117 17.35 6.42 6.28
C ALA A 117 18.84 6.63 5.95
N MET A 118 19.17 7.02 4.71
CA MET A 118 20.54 7.36 4.33
C MET A 118 21.03 8.63 5.03
N THR A 119 20.18 9.66 5.16
CA THR A 119 20.57 10.89 5.86
C THR A 119 20.76 10.69 7.36
N GLU A 120 19.97 9.83 8.00
CA GLU A 120 20.18 9.46 9.40
C GLU A 120 21.49 8.68 9.57
N GLN A 121 21.78 7.75 8.65
CA GLN A 121 23.05 7.02 8.64
C GLN A 121 24.27 7.93 8.44
N ASP A 122 24.18 8.90 7.53
CA ASP A 122 25.26 9.87 7.30
C ASP A 122 25.47 10.78 8.52
N ALA A 123 24.40 11.15 9.23
CA ALA A 123 24.49 11.91 10.47
C ALA A 123 25.17 11.11 11.60
N ASP A 124 24.80 9.83 11.76
CA ASP A 124 25.46 8.93 12.72
C ASP A 124 26.95 8.73 12.42
N ILE A 125 27.32 8.65 11.14
CA ILE A 125 28.72 8.55 10.72
C ILE A 125 29.47 9.84 11.05
N ALA A 126 28.89 11.01 10.77
CA ALA A 126 29.50 12.30 11.06
C ALA A 126 29.71 12.50 12.57
N ASP A 127 28.71 12.22 13.40
CA ASP A 127 28.82 12.29 14.87
C ASP A 127 29.87 11.31 15.39
N GLY A 128 29.91 10.08 14.87
CA GLY A 128 30.90 9.07 15.26
C GLY A 128 32.33 9.34 14.75
N GLU A 129 32.51 10.19 13.73
CA GLU A 129 33.82 10.69 13.30
C GLU A 129 34.26 11.88 14.16
N GLU A 130 33.35 12.76 14.55
CA GLU A 130 33.63 13.89 15.44
C GLU A 130 34.05 13.41 16.84
N GLU A 131 33.39 12.39 17.39
CA GLU A 131 33.81 11.76 18.67
C GLU A 131 35.19 11.11 18.57
N ARG A 132 35.50 10.40 17.47
CA ARG A 132 36.81 9.76 17.28
C ARG A 132 37.94 10.76 17.11
N HIS A 133 37.70 11.88 16.43
CA HIS A 133 38.67 12.95 16.30
C HIS A 133 38.90 13.71 17.62
N ALA A 134 37.87 13.82 18.47
CA ALA A 134 38.00 14.39 19.81
C ALA A 134 38.86 13.48 20.73
N ASP A 135 38.65 12.17 20.69
CA ASP A 135 39.43 11.19 21.46
C ASP A 135 40.91 11.15 21.04
N ASP A 136 41.20 11.17 19.73
CA ASP A 136 42.57 11.20 19.21
C ASP A 136 43.29 12.51 19.60
N ALA A 137 42.59 13.65 19.58
CA ALA A 137 43.15 14.94 20.01
C ALA A 137 43.41 14.99 21.53
N GLU A 138 42.55 14.37 22.35
CA GLU A 138 42.78 14.24 23.79
C GLU A 138 43.95 13.28 24.11
N ALA A 139 44.12 12.22 23.31
CA ALA A 139 45.23 11.30 23.45
C ALA A 139 46.58 11.93 23.06
N GLU A 140 46.64 12.69 21.96
CA GLU A 140 47.85 13.43 21.56
C GLU A 140 48.27 14.50 22.57
N THR A 141 47.30 15.25 23.11
CA THR A 141 47.58 16.29 24.12
C THR A 141 48.14 15.69 25.42
N LYS A 142 47.63 14.55 25.89
CA LYS A 142 48.17 13.84 27.07
C LYS A 142 49.60 13.33 26.85
N GLN A 143 49.93 12.84 25.66
CA GLN A 143 51.30 12.38 25.34
C GLN A 143 52.31 13.54 25.31
N LEU A 144 51.93 14.70 24.76
CA LEU A 144 52.78 15.90 24.73
C LEU A 144 53.04 16.45 26.14
N THR A 145 52.03 16.48 27.01
CA THR A 145 52.21 16.95 28.40
C THR A 145 53.10 16.04 29.25
N HIS A 146 53.20 14.75 28.92
CA HIS A 146 54.02 13.81 29.69
C HIS A 146 55.50 13.79 29.29
N LEU A 147 55.84 14.35 28.11
CA LEU A 147 57.22 14.48 27.60
C LEU A 147 57.92 15.75 28.07
N GLU A 148 57.19 16.77 28.55
CA GLU A 148 57.77 18.02 29.06
C GLU A 148 58.15 17.98 30.55
N GLU A 149 57.79 16.92 31.28
CA GLU A 149 58.07 16.75 32.72
C GLU A 149 59.20 15.74 33.06
N GLY A 150 59.94 15.23 32.05
CA GLY A 150 61.06 14.29 32.24
C GLY A 150 62.44 14.89 31.95
#